data_AF-A0A6P9FME2-F1
#
_entry.id   AF-A0A6P9FME2-F1
#
_cell.length_a   1.000
_cell.length_b   1.000
_cell.length_c   1.000
_cell.angle_alpha   90.00
_cell.angle_beta   90.00
_cell.angle_gamma   90.00
#
_symmetry.space_group_name_H-M   'P 1'
#
loop_
_entity.id
_entity.type
_entity.pdbx_description
1 polymer ?
#
loop_
_entity_poly.entity_id
_entity_poly.type
_entity_poly.pdbx_seq_one_letter_code
_entity_poly.pdbx_strand_id
1 'polypeptide(L)' 'MDHFKKMADKPDMGKTASFDKAKLKKTEKQENTLPTKEPIEQEKQSEIS' A
#
# COMPACT_ATOMS: atom_id res chain seq x y z
N MET A 1 -16.88 -36.93 -19.27
CA MET A 1 -16.56 -37.06 -17.83
C MET A 1 -15.29 -36.26 -17.45
N ASP A 2 -15.10 -35.10 -18.09
CA ASP A 2 -15.08 -33.73 -17.55
C ASP A 2 -14.65 -33.45 -16.10
N HIS A 3 -13.73 -34.24 -15.54
CA HIS A 3 -13.21 -33.98 -14.19
C HIS A 3 -11.84 -33.28 -14.17
N PHE A 4 -11.21 -33.06 -15.33
CA PHE A 4 -9.83 -32.52 -15.38
C PHE A 4 -9.72 -31.01 -15.60
N LYS A 5 -10.81 -30.25 -15.52
CA LYS A 5 -10.83 -28.80 -15.79
C LYS A 5 -10.98 -27.89 -14.55
N LYS A 6 -10.63 -28.34 -13.34
CA LYS A 6 -10.91 -27.57 -12.10
C LYS A 6 -9.73 -26.98 -11.33
N MET A 7 -8.48 -27.08 -11.80
CA MET A 7 -7.33 -26.51 -11.06
C MET A 7 -6.28 -25.78 -11.91
N ALA A 8 -6.42 -25.68 -13.23
CA ALA A 8 -5.43 -24.98 -14.06
C ALA A 8 -5.43 -23.45 -13.85
N ASP A 9 -6.56 -22.86 -13.48
CA ASP A 9 -6.69 -21.40 -13.31
C ASP A 9 -6.52 -20.92 -11.85
N LYS A 10 -6.25 -21.82 -10.90
CA LYS A 10 -6.13 -21.43 -9.48
C LYS A 10 -4.67 -21.13 -9.16
N PRO A 11 -4.36 -19.93 -8.62
CA PRO A 11 -3.00 -19.62 -8.22
C PRO A 11 -2.55 -20.58 -7.11
N ASP A 12 -1.28 -20.97 -7.15
CA ASP A 12 -0.65 -21.77 -6.10
C ASP A 12 -0.61 -20.98 -4.78
N MET A 13 -1.43 -21.41 -3.82
CA MET A 13 -1.56 -20.80 -2.49
C MET A 13 -0.43 -21.20 -1.53
N GLY A 14 0.41 -22.18 -1.89
CA GLY A 14 1.56 -22.59 -1.08
C GLY A 14 2.64 -21.51 -1.03
N LYS A 15 2.75 -20.70 -2.09
CA LYS A 15 3.66 -19.55 -2.15
C LYS A 15 3.28 -18.46 -1.15
N THR A 16 2.00 -18.22 -0.92
CA THR A 16 1.52 -17.23 0.06
C THR A 16 1.82 -17.66 1.49
N ALA A 17 1.71 -18.97 1.79
CA ALA A 17 1.99 -19.52 3.11
C ALA A 17 3.49 -19.49 3.49
N SER A 18 4.38 -19.63 2.50
CA SER A 18 5.84 -19.68 2.67
C SER A 18 6.56 -18.38 2.34
N PHE A 19 5.81 -17.30 2.08
CA PHE A 19 6.38 -16.02 1.71
C PHE A 19 7.13 -15.37 2.89
N ASP A 20 8.42 -15.13 2.69
CA ASP A 20 9.28 -14.48 3.67
C ASP A 20 9.17 -12.94 3.57
N LYS A 21 8.68 -12.33 4.64
CA LYS A 21 8.51 -10.86 4.74
C LYS A 21 9.85 -10.11 4.66
N ALA A 22 10.97 -10.73 4.99
CA ALA A 22 12.29 -10.11 4.89
C ALA A 22 12.72 -9.85 3.44
N LYS A 23 12.10 -10.55 2.46
CA LYS A 23 12.32 -10.33 1.03
C LYS A 23 11.60 -9.10 0.48
N LEU A 24 10.76 -8.43 1.28
CA LEU A 24 10.14 -7.17 0.90
C LEU A 24 11.18 -6.05 0.92
N LYS A 25 11.22 -5.23 -0.13
CA LYS A 25 12.04 -4.02 -0.14
C LYS A 25 11.55 -3.09 0.97
N LYS A 26 12.49 -2.52 1.73
CA LYS A 26 12.15 -1.47 2.69
C LYS A 26 11.65 -0.26 1.90
N THR A 27 10.43 0.14 2.19
CA THR A 27 9.84 1.38 1.70
C THR A 27 9.64 2.28 2.91
N GLU A 28 10.18 3.49 2.85
CA GLU A 28 9.81 4.54 3.77
C GLU A 28 8.37 4.95 3.43
N LYS A 29 7.45 4.75 4.36
CA LYS A 29 6.09 5.24 4.23
C LYS A 29 6.09 6.68 4.74
N GLN A 30 6.00 7.64 3.83
CA GLN A 30 5.69 9.01 4.22
C GLN A 30 4.23 9.00 4.71
N GLU A 31 4.03 9.21 6.01
CA GLU A 31 2.71 9.46 6.55
C GLU A 31 2.27 10.84 6.04
N ASN A 32 1.13 10.91 5.34
CA ASN A 32 0.49 12.19 5.05
C ASN A 32 -0.18 12.67 6.35
N THR A 33 0.62 13.16 7.28
CA THR A 33 0.11 13.96 8.39
C THR A 33 -0.50 15.23 7.82
N LEU A 34 -1.66 15.63 8.33
CA LEU A 34 -2.22 16.94 8.02
C LEU A 34 -1.14 18.01 8.26
N PRO A 35 -1.08 19.06 7.43
CA PRO A 35 -0.16 20.16 7.67
C PRO A 35 -0.32 20.62 9.13
N THR A 36 0.81 20.82 9.81
CA THR A 36 0.82 21.44 11.14
C THR A 36 0.15 22.81 11.08
N LYS A 37 -0.28 23.37 12.22
CA LYS A 37 -0.97 24.67 12.23
C LYS A 37 -0.15 25.80 11.57
N GLU A 38 1.17 25.67 11.58
CA GLU A 38 2.13 26.64 11.06
C GLU A 38 1.94 26.92 9.55
N PRO A 39 2.00 25.94 8.63
CA PRO A 39 1.70 26.18 7.21
C PRO A 39 0.26 26.63 6.95
N ILE A 40 -0.72 26.19 7.75
CA ILE A 40 -2.13 26.58 7.59
C ILE A 40 -2.34 28.08 7.88
N GLU A 41 -1.65 28.62 8.88
CA GLU A 41 -1.71 30.06 9.20
C GLU A 41 -1.03 30.91 8.12
N GLN A 42 0.07 30.43 7.53
CA GLN A 42 0.73 31.11 6.43
C GLN A 42 -0.13 31.13 5.15
N GLU A 43 -0.77 30.02 4.80
CA GLU A 43 -1.72 29.98 3.66
C GLU A 43 -2.89 30.93 3.89
N LYS A 44 -3.48 30.92 5.09
CA LYS A 44 -4.50 31.90 5.46
C LYS A 44 -4.03 33.33 5.30
N GLN A 45 -2.87 33.70 5.82
CA GLN A 45 -2.33 35.07 5.70
C GLN A 45 -1.98 35.46 4.26
N SER A 46 -1.51 34.49 3.47
CA SER A 46 -1.20 34.66 2.05
C SER A 46 -2.45 34.90 1.20
N GLU A 47 -3.58 34.29 1.54
CA GLU A 47 -4.85 34.45 0.79
C GLU A 47 -5.55 35.78 1.04
N ILE A 48 -5.23 36.46 2.15
CA ILE A 48 -5.81 37.77 2.52
C ILE A 48 -4.97 38.97 2.06
N SER A 49 -3.83 38.74 1.39
CA SER A 49 -2.99 39.82 0.81
C SER A 49 -3.24 40.02 -0.67
#